data_AF-T2JFB0-F1
#
_entry.id   AF-T2JFB0-F1
#
_cell.length_a   1.000
_cell.length_b   1.000
_cell.length_c   1.000
_cell.angle_alpha   90.00
_cell.angle_beta   90.00
_cell.angle_gamma   90.00
#
_symmetry.space_group_name_H-M   'P 1'
#
loop_
_entity.id
_entity.type
_entity.pdbx_description
1 polymer ?
#
loop_
_entity_poly.entity_id
_entity_poly.type
_entity_poly.pdbx_seq_one_letter_code
_entity_poly.pdbx_strand_id
1 'polypeptide(L)'
;MVGVTGESFKTHFVGRSRLAPFLNTWLAAPDTAILPHNFMIAHILEVVDNYDPTTEVVLLLESFDQATFFYLKNLPITPPQCYDQVRKTWDEFQPGVSPGQDQHQHICRSTDA
;
A
#
# COMPACT_ATOMS: atom_id res chain seq x y z
N MET A 1 2.17 21.70 -5.60
CA MET A 1 1.39 20.46 -5.85
C MET A 1 2.40 19.33 -5.90
N VAL A 2 2.52 18.56 -4.81
CA VAL A 2 3.44 17.42 -4.76
C VAL A 2 2.89 16.38 -5.72
N GLY A 3 3.58 16.18 -6.85
CA GLY A 3 3.25 15.11 -7.77
C GLY A 3 3.47 13.79 -7.05
N VAL A 4 2.41 13.00 -6.91
CA VAL A 4 2.54 11.60 -6.50
C VAL A 4 3.19 10.89 -7.67
N THR A 5 4.52 10.80 -7.65
CA THR A 5 5.22 9.83 -8.49
C THR A 5 4.75 8.46 -8.03
N GLY A 6 4.19 7.68 -8.96
CA GLY A 6 3.75 6.32 -8.69
C GLY A 6 4.96 5.44 -8.42
N GLU A 7 5.40 5.40 -7.15
CA GLU A 7 6.46 4.51 -6.72
C GLU A 7 5.91 3.09 -6.60
N SER A 8 6.62 2.14 -7.21
CA SER A 8 6.30 0.71 -7.09
C SER A 8 7.13 0.11 -5.97
N PHE A 9 6.48 -0.60 -5.06
CA PHE A 9 7.14 -1.29 -3.96
C PHE A 9 7.05 -2.80 -4.15
N LYS A 10 8.11 -3.51 -3.77
CA LYS A 10 8.07 -4.98 -3.73
C LYS A 10 7.23 -5.41 -2.54
N THR A 11 6.23 -6.25 -2.78
CA THR A 11 5.39 -6.82 -1.72
C THR A 11 5.72 -8.29 -1.53
N HIS A 12 5.74 -8.73 -0.26
CA HIS A 12 5.95 -10.12 0.11
C HIS A 12 4.88 -10.55 1.12
N PHE A 13 4.29 -11.72 0.91
CA PHE A 13 3.35 -12.30 1.87
C PHE A 13 4.12 -13.08 2.94
N VAL A 14 3.91 -12.72 4.20
CA VAL A 14 4.48 -13.41 5.36
C VAL A 14 3.35 -14.10 6.10
N GLY A 15 3.28 -15.43 5.99
CA GLY A 15 2.32 -16.22 6.76
C GLY A 15 2.58 -16.10 8.28
N ARG A 16 1.53 -16.23 9.08
CA ARG A 16 1.58 -16.03 10.55
C ARG A 16 2.65 -16.85 11.27
N SER A 17 2.90 -18.09 10.85
CA SER A 17 3.95 -18.96 11.41
C SER A 17 5.37 -18.44 11.18
N ARG A 18 5.57 -17.57 10.20
CA ARG A 18 6.86 -16.96 9.83
C ARG A 18 6.97 -15.50 10.25
N LEU A 19 5.91 -14.91 10.82
CA LEU A 19 5.89 -13.49 11.18
C LEU A 19 6.88 -13.15 12.29
N ALA A 20 6.89 -13.91 13.39
CA ALA A 20 7.82 -13.67 14.49
C ALA A 20 9.30 -13.75 14.05
N PRO A 21 9.76 -14.80 13.35
CA PRO A 21 11.15 -14.83 12.88
C PRO A 21 11.43 -13.73 11.83
N PHE A 22 10.46 -13.38 10.99
CA PHE A 22 10.59 -12.26 10.06
C PHE A 22 10.81 -10.93 10.79
N LEU A 23 9.98 -10.60 11.78
CA LEU A 23 10.10 -9.37 12.56
C LEU A 23 11.42 -9.32 13.35
N ASN A 24 11.85 -10.46 13.91
CA ASN A 24 13.14 -10.55 14.60
C ASN A 24 14.31 -10.25 13.65
N THR A 25 14.28 -10.74 12.40
CA THR A 25 15.34 -10.46 11.42
C THR A 25 15.26 -9.02 10.91
N TRP A 26 14.05 -8.52 10.65
CA TRP A 26 13.83 -7.20 10.07
C TRP A 26 14.14 -6.07 11.07
N LEU A 27 13.71 -6.20 12.33
CA LEU A 27 13.98 -5.22 13.40
C LEU A 27 15.38 -5.36 14.02
N ALA A 28 16.13 -6.41 13.72
CA ALA A 28 17.52 -6.56 14.17
C ALA A 28 18.52 -5.88 13.21
N ALA A 29 18.06 -5.29 12.10
CA ALA A 29 18.91 -4.53 11.21
C ALA A 29 19.44 -3.28 11.94
N PRO A 30 20.77 -3.03 11.93
CA PRO A 30 21.42 -2.00 12.76
C PRO A 30 20.93 -0.58 12.49
N ASP A 31 20.29 -0.34 11.34
CA ASP A 31 19.75 0.95 10.95
C ASP A 31 18.34 1.22 11.50
N THR A 32 17.67 0.28 12.18
CA THR A 32 16.29 0.45 12.71
C THR A 32 16.22 0.73 14.23
N ALA A 33 17.37 1.03 14.84
CA ALA A 33 17.57 1.03 16.29
C ALA A 33 17.11 2.33 16.98
N ILE A 34 15.79 2.55 17.15
CA ILE A 34 15.27 3.64 18.01
C ILE A 34 14.21 3.19 19.05
N LEU A 35 13.79 1.91 19.09
CA LEU A 35 12.79 1.43 20.07
C LEU A 35 13.21 0.13 20.77
N PRO A 36 12.72 -0.16 21.98
CA PRO A 36 12.94 -1.46 22.61
C PRO A 36 12.26 -2.56 21.79
N HIS A 37 13.03 -3.18 20.88
CA HIS A 37 12.60 -4.10 19.83
C HIS A 37 11.67 -5.23 20.34
N ASN A 38 11.93 -5.76 21.53
CA ASN A 38 11.15 -6.86 22.10
C ASN A 38 9.69 -6.47 22.40
N PHE A 39 9.45 -5.23 22.86
CA PHE A 39 8.10 -4.76 23.17
C PHE A 39 7.29 -4.55 21.88
N MET A 40 7.93 -4.02 20.85
CA MET A 40 7.29 -3.82 19.55
C MET A 40 6.93 -5.14 18.87
N ILE A 41 7.80 -6.16 18.93
CA ILE A 41 7.51 -7.47 18.34
C ILE A 41 6.32 -8.13 19.04
N ALA A 42 6.31 -8.14 20.36
CA ALA A 42 5.20 -8.71 21.12
C ALA A 42 3.87 -8.01 20.79
N HIS A 43 3.88 -6.68 20.72
CA HIS A 43 2.69 -5.90 20.39
C HIS A 43 2.20 -6.14 18.95
N ILE A 44 3.11 -6.20 17.97
CA ILE A 44 2.75 -6.49 16.56
C ILE A 44 2.12 -7.89 16.45
N LEU A 45 2.70 -8.89 17.12
CA LEU A 45 2.18 -10.25 17.12
C LEU A 45 0.78 -10.31 17.76
N GLU A 46 0.59 -9.64 18.88
CA GLU A 46 -0.71 -9.55 19.55
C GLU A 46 -1.75 -8.89 18.64
N VAL A 47 -1.42 -7.77 18.00
CA VAL A 47 -2.36 -7.09 17.08
C VAL A 47 -2.70 -7.98 15.89
N VAL A 48 -1.71 -8.63 15.27
CA VAL A 48 -1.96 -9.53 14.12
C VAL A 48 -2.80 -10.76 14.52
N ASP A 49 -2.73 -11.21 15.77
CA ASP A 49 -3.56 -12.32 16.25
C ASP A 49 -5.03 -11.93 16.47
N ASN A 50 -5.31 -10.64 16.66
CA ASN A 50 -6.62 -10.18 17.15
C ASN A 50 -7.33 -9.17 16.23
N TYR A 51 -6.67 -8.66 15.19
CA TYR A 51 -7.31 -7.70 14.28
C TYR A 51 -8.44 -8.35 13.47
N ASP A 52 -9.47 -7.56 13.16
CA ASP A 52 -10.53 -7.98 12.25
C ASP A 52 -10.19 -7.55 10.81
N PRO A 53 -9.82 -8.48 9.91
CA PRO A 53 -9.44 -8.14 8.53
C PRO A 53 -10.60 -7.58 7.70
N THR A 54 -11.84 -7.65 8.20
CA THR A 54 -13.02 -7.12 7.49
C THR A 54 -13.27 -5.64 7.79
N THR A 55 -12.71 -5.11 8.88
CA THR A 55 -12.96 -3.71 9.33
C THR A 55 -11.69 -2.94 9.71
N GLU A 56 -10.58 -3.64 9.92
CA GLU A 56 -9.32 -3.11 10.42
C GLU A 56 -8.15 -3.42 9.46
N VAL A 57 -7.10 -2.60 9.55
CA VAL A 57 -5.88 -2.78 8.77
C VAL A 57 -4.67 -2.59 9.66
N VAL A 58 -3.69 -3.49 9.51
CA VAL A 58 -2.40 -3.42 10.18
C VAL A 58 -1.33 -3.18 9.12
N LEU A 59 -0.56 -2.10 9.24
CA LEU A 59 0.53 -1.75 8.33
C LEU A 59 1.84 -1.64 9.08
N LEU A 60 2.90 -2.10 8.45
CA LEU A 60 4.27 -1.87 8.86
C LEU A 60 5.00 -1.25 7.67
N LEU A 61 5.36 0.03 7.80
CA LEU A 61 5.97 0.80 6.72
C LEU A 61 7.43 1.08 7.06
N GLU A 62 8.32 0.75 6.13
CA GLU A 62 9.74 1.10 6.19
C GLU A 62 9.97 2.38 5.39
N SER A 63 10.68 3.33 5.98
CA SER A 63 11.19 4.51 5.29
C SER A 63 12.55 4.85 5.85
N PHE A 64 13.57 4.76 5.01
CA PHE A 64 14.98 4.93 5.39
C PHE A 64 15.39 4.05 6.57
N ASP A 65 15.73 4.66 7.70
CA ASP A 65 16.21 4.04 8.94
C ASP A 65 15.05 3.80 9.95
N GLN A 66 13.80 4.00 9.53
CA GLN A 66 12.66 3.94 10.43
C GLN A 66 11.57 3.00 9.94
N ALA A 67 11.04 2.25 10.90
CA ALA A 67 9.88 1.41 10.77
C ALA A 67 8.71 2.03 11.54
N THR A 68 7.57 2.27 10.88
CA THR A 68 6.35 2.73 11.55
C THR A 68 5.26 1.66 11.49
N PHE A 69 4.68 1.37 12.65
CA PHE A 69 3.55 0.46 12.80
C PHE A 69 2.25 1.24 12.91
N PHE A 70 1.26 0.89 12.08
CA PHE A 70 -0.08 1.46 12.11
C PHE A 70 -1.11 0.38 12.37
N TYR A 71 -1.94 0.58 13.38
CA TYR A 71 -3.15 -0.20 13.60
C TYR A 71 -4.37 0.69 13.37
N LEU A 72 -4.96 0.57 12.19
CA LEU A 72 -6.06 1.40 11.74
C LEU A 72 -7.40 0.70 11.99
N LYS A 73 -8.29 1.40 12.69
CA LYS A 73 -9.65 0.96 13.03
C LYS A 73 -10.66 1.99 12.55
N ASN A 74 -11.93 1.60 12.46
CA ASN A 74 -13.04 2.48 12.07
C ASN A 74 -12.78 3.17 10.72
N LEU A 75 -12.27 2.41 9.76
CA LEU A 75 -11.94 2.96 8.44
C LEU A 75 -13.20 3.50 7.75
N PRO A 76 -13.14 4.67 7.10
CA PRO A 76 -14.26 5.22 6.34
C PRO A 76 -14.76 4.29 5.23
N ILE A 77 -13.86 3.45 4.71
CA ILE A 77 -14.12 2.37 3.78
C ILE A 77 -13.48 1.09 4.29
N THR A 78 -14.25 0.02 4.39
CA THR A 78 -13.73 -1.28 4.85
C THR A 78 -12.81 -1.92 3.80
N PRO A 79 -11.86 -2.79 4.19
CA PRO A 79 -10.99 -3.47 3.22
C PRO A 79 -11.73 -4.18 2.08
N PRO A 80 -12.85 -4.91 2.31
CA PRO A 80 -13.62 -5.53 1.22
C PRO A 80 -14.25 -4.49 0.26
N GLN A 81 -14.79 -3.39 0.81
CA GLN A 81 -15.37 -2.33 0.00
C GLN A 81 -14.31 -1.62 -0.85
N CYS A 82 -13.13 -1.38 -0.27
CA CYS A 82 -11.99 -0.80 -0.97
C CYS A 82 -11.57 -1.69 -2.14
N TYR A 83 -11.44 -3.00 -1.92
CA TYR A 83 -11.15 -3.96 -2.98
C TYR A 83 -12.22 -3.93 -4.08
N ASP A 84 -13.50 -3.95 -3.72
CA ASP A 84 -14.59 -3.89 -4.70
C ASP A 84 -14.60 -2.59 -5.50
N GLN A 85 -14.25 -1.46 -4.89
CA GLN A 85 -14.14 -0.18 -5.59
C GLN A 85 -12.98 -0.18 -6.58
N VAL A 86 -11.77 -0.54 -6.12
CA VAL A 86 -10.58 -0.62 -6.99
C VAL A 86 -10.78 -1.61 -8.14
N ARG A 87 -11.45 -2.74 -7.88
CA ARG A 87 -11.79 -3.72 -8.91
C ARG A 87 -12.74 -3.16 -9.96
N LYS A 88 -13.72 -2.35 -9.57
CA LYS A 88 -14.68 -1.72 -10.50
C LYS A 88 -14.05 -0.62 -11.34
N THR A 89 -13.06 0.09 -10.80
CA THR A 89 -12.34 1.17 -11.50
C THR A 89 -10.94 0.75 -11.92
N TRP A 90 -10.71 -0.57 -12.14
CA TRP A 90 -9.39 -1.12 -12.44
C TRP A 90 -8.73 -0.47 -13.65
N ASP A 91 -9.53 -0.01 -14.62
CA ASP A 91 -9.07 0.68 -15.83
C ASP A 91 -8.29 1.98 -15.51
N GLU A 92 -8.59 2.66 -14.40
CA GLU A 92 -7.86 3.87 -13.95
C GLU A 92 -6.47 3.55 -13.39
N PHE A 93 -6.26 2.31 -12.95
CA PHE A 93 -5.02 1.85 -12.33
C PHE A 93 -4.10 1.09 -13.29
N GLN A 94 -4.48 0.96 -14.56
CA GLN A 94 -3.63 0.33 -15.57
C GLN A 94 -2.48 1.27 -15.97
N PRO A 95 -1.21 0.89 -15.72
CA PRO A 95 -0.06 1.70 -16.12
C PRO A 95 -0.02 1.78 -17.65
N GLY A 96 -0.29 2.96 -18.22
CA GLY A 96 -0.14 3.22 -19.66
C GLY A 96 -1.41 3.65 -20.41
N VAL A 97 -2.57 3.76 -19.77
CA VAL A 97 -3.74 4.38 -20.39
C VAL A 97 -3.82 5.84 -19.97
N SER A 98 -3.18 6.73 -20.72
CA SER A 98 -3.48 8.16 -20.63
C SER A 98 -4.92 8.38 -21.13
N PRO A 99 -5.85 8.88 -20.29
CA PRO A 99 -7.16 9.27 -20.79
C PRO A 99 -6.99 10.60 -21.54
N GLY A 100 -6.68 10.53 -22.83
CA GLY A 100 -6.70 11.71 -23.68
C GLY A 100 -5.65 11.74 -24.78
N GLN A 101 -5.74 10.84 -25.77
CA GLN A 101 -5.19 11.10 -27.11
C GLN A 101 -6.16 10.64 -28.22
N ASP A 102 -7.47 10.90 -28.10
CA ASP A 102 -8.43 10.59 -29.17
C ASP A 102 -9.39 11.75 -29.51
N GLN A 103 -8.99 13.01 -29.35
CA GLN A 103 -9.77 14.16 -29.86
C GLN A 103 -8.90 15.28 -30.46
N HIS A 104 -8.07 14.97 -31.47
CA HIS A 104 -7.55 16.03 -32.37
C HIS A 104 -7.40 15.62 -33.84
N GLN A 105 -7.88 14.45 -34.28
CA GLN A 105 -7.69 13.99 -35.67
C GLN A 105 -8.81 14.33 -36.67
N HIS A 106 -9.80 15.16 -36.32
CA HIS A 106 -10.92 15.46 -37.23
C HIS A 106 -11.21 16.95 -37.45
N ILE A 107 -10.21 17.83 -37.45
CA ILE A 107 -10.35 19.20 -37.98
C ILE A 107 -9.14 19.53 -38.86
N CYS A 108 -9.02 18.87 -40.00
CA CYS A 108 -8.20 19.30 -41.16
C CYS A 108 -8.70 18.56 -42.42
N ARG A 109 -10.00 18.68 -42.73
CA ARG A 109 -10.54 18.31 -44.05
C ARG A 109 -11.61 19.31 -44.49
N SER A 110 -11.15 20.43 -45.02
CA SER A 110 -11.65 21.23 -46.17
C SER A 110 -10.93 22.58 -46.02
N THR A 111 -10.47 23.28 -47.05
CA THR A 111 -10.92 23.43 -48.43
C THR A 111 -9.72 24.03 -49.17
N ASP A 112 -9.46 23.66 -50.41
CA ASP A 112 -9.31 24.64 -51.48
C ASP A 112 -9.30 23.93 -52.83
N ALA A 113 -10.07 24.52 -53.73
CA ALA A 113 -10.38 24.10 -55.09
C ALA A 113 -9.25 24.44 -56.08
#